data_AF-A0A931PGY3-F1
#
_entry.id   AF-A0A931PGY3-F1
#
_cell.length_a   1.000
_cell.length_b   1.000
_cell.length_c   1.000
_cell.angle_alpha   90.00
_cell.angle_beta   90.00
_cell.angle_gamma   90.00
#
_symmetry.space_group_name_H-M   'P 1'
#
loop_
_entity.id
_entity.type
_entity.pdbx_description
1 polymer ?
#
loop_
_entity_poly.entity_id
_entity_poly.type
_entity_poly.pdbx_seq_one_letter_code
_entity_poly.pdbx_strand_id
1 'polypeptide(L)'
;MQLRDEENHLGSVSEGQRMPIVKVLAHQTAVVETAKSPVASKAERSVPEDERLRMKAASQEFESVFVSQMLKHAGFDKAFGSEAQEFSQFMLDEIGGEMAVGMELGFAEKAYEHMISRYNAGDADDG
;
A
#
# COMPACT_ATOMS: atom_id res chain seq x y z
N MET A 1 4.61 -46.25 48.70
CA MET A 1 5.59 -45.28 48.18
C MET A 1 5.08 -43.90 48.52
N GLN A 2 5.78 -43.21 49.41
CA GLN A 2 5.35 -41.99 50.09
C GLN A 2 5.51 -40.77 49.18
N LEU A 3 4.46 -39.97 49.11
CA LEU A 3 4.48 -38.59 48.65
C LEU A 3 5.18 -37.77 49.75
N ARG A 4 6.22 -37.02 49.40
CA ARG A 4 6.89 -36.12 50.34
C ARG A 4 6.19 -34.77 50.33
N ASP A 5 5.67 -34.43 51.49
CA ASP A 5 5.47 -33.07 51.97
C ASP A 5 6.79 -32.30 51.98
N GLU A 6 6.75 -30.98 51.75
CA GLU A 6 7.41 -29.95 52.57
C GLU A 6 7.13 -28.55 51.99
N GLU A 7 6.13 -27.89 52.57
CA GLU A 7 6.04 -26.42 52.62
C GLU A 7 7.15 -25.89 53.56
N ASN A 8 7.87 -24.82 53.20
CA ASN A 8 8.00 -23.64 54.06
C ASN A 8 8.79 -22.47 53.45
N HIS A 9 8.08 -21.35 53.31
CA HIS A 9 8.38 -19.99 53.78
C HIS A 9 9.78 -19.30 53.74
N LEU A 10 9.69 -18.08 53.17
CA LEU A 10 10.17 -16.77 53.66
C LEU A 10 11.67 -16.44 53.57
N GLY A 11 11.97 -15.39 52.81
CA GLY A 11 13.22 -14.67 52.85
C GLY A 11 13.20 -13.44 51.95
N SER A 12 12.83 -12.30 52.54
CA SER A 12 12.82 -10.97 51.94
C SER A 12 14.21 -10.32 51.87
N VAL A 13 14.27 -9.21 51.12
CA VAL A 13 15.24 -8.10 51.18
C VAL A 13 16.55 -8.26 50.39
N SER A 14 16.70 -7.44 49.34
CA SER A 14 17.65 -6.32 49.42
C SER A 14 17.37 -5.27 48.34
N GLU A 15 16.72 -4.18 48.76
CA GLU A 15 16.92 -2.86 48.17
C GLU A 15 18.41 -2.50 48.29
N GLY A 16 19.06 -2.38 47.14
CA GLY A 16 20.47 -2.07 47.06
C GLY A 16 20.76 -1.08 45.93
N GLN A 17 20.84 0.18 46.33
CA GLN A 17 21.80 1.16 45.80
C GLN A 17 21.40 2.02 44.59
N ARG A 18 20.81 3.16 44.96
CA ARG A 18 20.96 4.46 44.30
C ARG A 18 22.41 4.71 43.86
N MET A 19 22.60 5.33 42.69
CA MET A 19 23.42 6.54 42.49
C MET A 19 23.18 7.10 41.06
N PRO A 20 22.84 8.39 40.90
CA PRO A 20 22.65 9.03 39.61
C PRO A 20 23.99 9.56 39.05
N ILE A 21 24.32 9.24 37.81
CA ILE A 21 25.48 9.83 37.12
C ILE A 21 25.00 10.79 36.03
N VAL A 22 25.04 12.06 36.43
CA VAL A 22 25.46 13.26 35.68
C VAL A 22 24.65 13.66 34.44
N LYS A 23 23.80 14.67 34.66
CA LYS A 23 23.41 15.71 33.70
C LYS A 23 24.64 16.26 32.97
N VAL A 24 24.70 16.12 31.65
CA VAL A 24 25.55 16.99 30.81
C VAL A 24 24.65 18.03 30.18
N LEU A 25 24.76 19.26 30.68
CA LEU A 25 24.15 20.47 30.14
C LEU A 25 25.28 21.48 29.92
N ALA A 26 25.59 21.77 28.66
CA ALA A 26 26.55 22.78 28.18
C ALA A 26 26.60 22.66 26.65
N HIS A 27 26.42 23.67 25.79
CA HIS A 27 26.15 25.10 25.88
C HIS A 27 25.41 25.53 24.60
N GLN A 28 24.55 26.55 24.72
CA GLN A 28 24.09 27.39 23.62
C GLN A 28 25.28 28.08 22.93
N THR A 29 25.24 28.27 21.61
CA THR A 29 25.20 29.57 20.89
C THR A 29 25.75 29.42 19.46
N ALA A 30 24.93 29.74 18.46
CA ALA A 30 25.23 30.76 17.44
C ALA A 30 24.10 30.81 16.41
N VAL A 31 23.36 31.92 16.42
CA VAL A 31 22.49 32.38 15.34
C VAL A 31 23.39 32.93 14.24
N VAL A 32 23.25 32.46 12.99
CA VAL A 32 23.50 33.29 11.80
C VAL A 32 22.38 33.02 10.79
N GLU A 33 21.37 33.86 10.88
CA GLU A 33 20.42 34.16 9.83
C GLU A 33 21.19 34.85 8.69
N THR A 34 21.32 34.18 7.54
CA THR A 34 21.70 34.86 6.29
C THR A 34 20.85 34.36 5.12
N ALA A 35 20.14 35.33 4.55
CA ALA A 35 19.65 35.41 3.18
C ALA A 35 18.66 34.32 2.70
N LYS A 36 17.37 34.68 2.81
CA LYS A 36 16.33 34.34 1.85
C LYS A 36 16.87 34.37 0.41
N SER A 37 16.93 33.21 -0.20
CA SER A 37 16.67 33.07 -1.63
C SER A 37 15.42 32.20 -1.72
N PRO A 38 14.25 32.71 -2.15
CA PRO A 38 13.13 31.84 -2.44
C PRO A 38 13.51 31.11 -3.72
N VAL A 39 14.23 29.99 -3.60
CA VAL A 39 14.15 28.95 -4.63
C VAL A 39 12.67 28.63 -4.66
N ALA A 40 12.00 29.09 -5.71
CA ALA A 40 10.64 28.73 -6.02
C ALA A 40 10.62 27.19 -6.06
N SER A 41 10.26 26.59 -4.93
CA SER A 41 9.80 25.21 -4.89
C SER A 41 8.63 25.20 -5.84
N LYS A 42 8.88 24.68 -7.05
CA LYS A 42 7.83 24.34 -8.00
C LYS A 42 6.95 23.40 -7.21
N ALA A 43 5.82 23.91 -6.70
CA ALA A 43 4.91 23.14 -5.89
C ALA A 43 4.59 21.89 -6.72
N GLU A 44 5.11 20.74 -6.30
CA GLU A 44 4.77 19.47 -6.92
C GLU A 44 3.26 19.38 -6.77
N ARG A 45 2.55 19.46 -7.90
CA ARG A 45 1.11 19.30 -7.92
C ARG A 45 0.86 17.86 -7.52
N SER A 46 0.54 17.65 -6.26
CA SER A 46 0.15 16.34 -5.78
C SER A 46 -1.26 16.06 -6.27
N VAL A 47 -1.46 14.92 -6.92
CA VAL A 47 -2.79 14.39 -7.22
C VAL A 47 -3.59 14.31 -5.91
N PRO A 48 -4.80 14.90 -5.82
CA PRO A 48 -5.63 14.77 -4.64
C PRO A 48 -5.84 13.30 -4.27
N GLU A 49 -5.87 12.99 -2.98
CA GLU A 49 -6.00 11.60 -2.49
C GLU A 49 -7.20 10.86 -3.11
N ASP A 50 -8.35 11.52 -3.16
CA ASP A 50 -9.59 10.94 -3.73
C ASP A 50 -9.47 10.68 -5.24
N GLU A 51 -8.71 11.50 -5.96
CA GLU A 51 -8.42 11.28 -7.38
C GLU A 51 -7.46 10.11 -7.56
N ARG A 52 -6.44 10.02 -6.69
CA ARG A 52 -5.47 8.92 -6.67
C ARG A 52 -6.14 7.58 -6.44
N LEU A 53 -7.06 7.51 -5.47
CA LEU A 53 -7.84 6.30 -5.17
C LEU A 53 -8.72 5.90 -6.36
N ARG A 54 -9.36 6.87 -7.02
CA ARG A 54 -10.18 6.61 -8.23
C ARG A 54 -9.33 6.10 -9.39
N MET A 55 -8.19 6.72 -9.67
CA MET A 55 -7.26 6.25 -10.72
C MET A 55 -6.75 4.84 -10.44
N LYS A 56 -6.46 4.52 -9.18
CA LYS A 56 -6.04 3.17 -8.79
C LYS A 56 -7.15 2.15 -9.02
N ALA A 57 -8.36 2.44 -8.54
CA ALA A 57 -9.52 1.55 -8.73
C ALA A 57 -9.82 1.32 -10.22
N ALA A 58 -9.81 2.38 -11.03
CA ALA A 58 -10.03 2.28 -12.48
C ALA A 58 -8.96 1.42 -13.18
N SER A 59 -7.71 1.48 -12.72
CA SER A 59 -6.63 0.66 -13.28
C SER A 59 -6.80 -0.83 -12.95
N GLN A 60 -7.25 -1.13 -11.73
CA GLN A 60 -7.54 -2.49 -11.29
C GLN A 60 -8.75 -3.06 -12.05
N GLU A 61 -9.80 -2.25 -12.25
CA GLU A 61 -10.95 -2.61 -13.06
C GLU A 61 -10.55 -2.87 -14.52
N PHE A 62 -9.71 -2.02 -15.10
CA PHE A 62 -9.16 -2.22 -16.44
C PHE A 62 -8.45 -3.57 -16.59
N GLU A 63 -7.59 -3.93 -15.63
CA GLU A 63 -6.87 -5.21 -15.67
C GLU A 63 -7.83 -6.40 -15.57
N SER A 64 -8.82 -6.34 -14.68
CA SER A 64 -9.87 -7.37 -14.58
C SER A 64 -10.62 -7.57 -15.90
N VAL A 65 -11.10 -6.47 -16.50
CA VAL A 65 -11.81 -6.51 -17.79
C VAL A 65 -10.90 -7.04 -18.89
N PHE A 66 -9.63 -6.60 -18.93
CA PHE A 66 -8.66 -7.08 -19.90
C PHE A 66 -8.48 -8.60 -19.81
N VAL A 67 -8.30 -9.15 -18.60
CA VAL A 67 -8.15 -10.59 -18.40
C VAL A 67 -9.42 -11.34 -18.82
N SER A 68 -10.61 -10.88 -18.42
CA SER A 68 -11.88 -11.48 -18.87
C SER A 68 -11.99 -11.55 -20.40
N GLN A 69 -11.62 -10.47 -21.10
CA GLN A 69 -11.62 -10.46 -22.57
C GLN A 69 -10.58 -11.42 -23.16
N MET A 70 -9.41 -11.58 -22.53
CA MET A 70 -8.40 -12.54 -22.96
C MET A 70 -8.86 -13.98 -22.76
N LEU A 71 -9.52 -14.30 -21.65
CA LEU A 71 -10.10 -15.62 -21.42
C LEU A 71 -11.17 -15.93 -22.47
N LYS A 72 -12.06 -14.98 -22.74
CA LYS A 72 -13.05 -15.09 -23.81
C LYS A 72 -12.39 -15.31 -25.17
N HIS A 73 -11.37 -14.53 -25.51
CA HIS A 73 -10.66 -14.67 -26.78
C HIS A 73 -9.94 -16.02 -26.93
N ALA A 74 -9.40 -16.55 -25.82
CA ALA A 74 -8.80 -17.88 -25.75
C ALA A 74 -9.82 -19.02 -25.85
N GLY A 75 -11.12 -18.71 -25.88
CA GLY A 75 -12.21 -19.68 -26.03
C GLY A 75 -12.66 -20.31 -24.71
N PHE A 76 -12.34 -19.72 -23.56
CA PHE A 76 -12.83 -20.22 -22.26
C PHE A 76 -14.36 -20.12 -22.16
N ASP A 77 -15.00 -19.20 -22.90
CA ASP A 77 -16.45 -19.11 -23.00
C ASP A 77 -17.10 -20.40 -23.54
N LYS A 78 -16.38 -21.16 -24.37
CA LYS A 78 -16.82 -22.43 -24.94
C LYS A 78 -16.50 -23.64 -24.07
N ALA A 79 -15.66 -23.46 -23.05
CA ALA A 79 -15.33 -24.52 -22.11
C ALA A 79 -16.45 -24.74 -21.08
N PHE A 80 -17.34 -23.77 -20.91
CA PHE A 80 -18.55 -23.93 -20.11
C PHE A 80 -19.53 -24.86 -20.84
N GLY A 81 -20.14 -25.77 -20.08
CA GLY A 81 -21.19 -26.66 -20.61
C GLY A 81 -22.39 -25.87 -21.14
N SER A 82 -23.21 -26.50 -22.00
CA SER A 82 -24.35 -25.86 -22.65
C SER A 82 -25.34 -25.20 -21.69
N GLU A 83 -25.49 -25.75 -20.48
CA GLU A 83 -26.38 -25.24 -19.44
C GLU A 83 -25.86 -23.95 -18.79
N ALA A 84 -24.55 -23.72 -18.81
CA ALA A 84 -23.89 -22.57 -18.19
C ALA A 84 -23.49 -21.48 -19.22
N GLN A 85 -23.78 -21.71 -20.50
CA GLN A 85 -23.35 -20.82 -21.58
C GLN A 85 -23.98 -19.42 -21.48
N GLU A 86 -25.22 -19.33 -21.01
CA GLU A 86 -25.92 -18.05 -20.78
C GLU A 86 -25.25 -17.19 -19.70
N PHE A 87 -24.52 -17.83 -18.77
CA PHE A 87 -23.78 -17.19 -17.68
C PHE A 87 -22.28 -17.10 -17.96
N SER A 88 -21.82 -17.54 -19.14
CA SER A 88 -20.39 -17.60 -19.47
C SER A 88 -19.69 -16.25 -19.29
N GLN A 89 -20.30 -15.15 -19.71
CA GLN A 89 -19.71 -13.83 -19.54
C GLN A 89 -19.55 -13.45 -18.06
N PHE A 90 -20.57 -13.70 -17.23
CA PHE A 90 -20.49 -13.43 -15.80
C PHE A 90 -19.39 -14.25 -15.12
N MET A 91 -19.27 -15.54 -15.46
CA MET A 91 -18.20 -16.38 -14.93
C MET A 91 -16.81 -15.93 -15.40
N LEU A 92 -16.67 -15.50 -16.65
CA LEU A 92 -15.40 -14.96 -17.16
C LEU A 92 -15.01 -13.65 -16.49
N ASP A 93 -15.98 -12.80 -16.17
CA ASP A 93 -15.73 -11.56 -15.45
C ASP A 93 -15.28 -11.84 -14.01
N GLU A 94 -15.90 -12.81 -13.33
CA GLU A 94 -15.48 -13.24 -11.98
C GLU A 94 -14.07 -13.84 -12.00
N ILE A 95 -13.82 -14.81 -12.89
CA ILE A 95 -12.50 -15.44 -13.04
C ILE A 95 -11.46 -14.39 -13.45
N GLY A 96 -11.82 -13.47 -14.34
CA GLY A 96 -10.96 -12.36 -14.77
C GLY A 96 -10.57 -11.45 -13.60
N GLY A 97 -11.52 -11.14 -12.72
CA GLY A 97 -11.29 -10.40 -11.48
C GLY A 97 -10.36 -11.14 -10.52
N GLU A 98 -10.63 -12.42 -10.25
CA GLU A 98 -9.78 -13.24 -9.38
C GLU A 98 -8.35 -13.36 -9.93
N MET A 99 -8.20 -13.56 -11.24
CA MET A 99 -6.91 -13.66 -11.89
C MET A 99 -6.16 -12.32 -11.89
N ALA A 100 -6.84 -11.20 -12.12
CA ALA A 100 -6.22 -9.88 -12.04
C ALA A 100 -5.65 -9.61 -10.64
N VAL A 101 -6.36 -10.00 -9.58
CA VAL A 101 -5.88 -9.87 -8.20
C VAL A 101 -4.78 -10.89 -7.87
N GLY A 102 -4.93 -12.14 -8.30
CA GLY A 102 -4.06 -13.25 -7.87
C GLY A 102 -2.79 -13.42 -8.70
N MET A 103 -2.75 -12.97 -9.95
CA MET A 103 -1.60 -13.19 -10.84
C MET A 103 -0.62 -12.01 -10.92
N GLU A 104 -0.95 -10.85 -10.33
CA GLU A 104 -0.12 -9.65 -10.33
C GLU A 104 0.48 -9.34 -11.72
N LEU A 105 -0.35 -9.35 -12.76
CA LEU A 105 0.09 -9.16 -14.16
C LEU A 105 0.77 -7.79 -14.39
N GLY A 106 0.51 -6.82 -13.51
CA GLY A 106 1.20 -5.53 -13.47
C GLY A 106 0.72 -4.54 -14.53
N PHE A 107 -0.40 -4.81 -15.21
CA PHE A 107 -1.00 -3.86 -16.14
C PHE A 107 -1.71 -2.74 -15.40
N ALA A 108 -2.39 -3.04 -14.29
CA ALA A 108 -3.02 -2.03 -13.46
C ALA A 108 -2.00 -0.99 -12.95
N GLU A 109 -0.84 -1.43 -12.47
CA GLU A 109 0.20 -0.52 -11.95
C GLU A 109 0.70 0.42 -13.06
N LYS A 110 1.00 -0.12 -14.25
CA LYS A 110 1.46 0.68 -15.39
C LYS A 110 0.39 1.66 -15.89
N ALA A 111 -0.88 1.23 -15.92
CA ALA A 111 -1.99 2.10 -16.29
C ALA A 111 -2.14 3.24 -15.29
N TYR A 112 -2.05 2.94 -13.99
CA TYR A 112 -2.08 3.91 -12.91
C TYR A 112 -0.93 4.91 -13.00
N GLU A 113 0.32 4.42 -13.13
CA GLU A 113 1.51 5.26 -13.32
C GLU A 113 1.36 6.20 -14.52
N HIS A 114 0.81 5.70 -15.63
CA HIS A 114 0.58 6.50 -16.82
C HIS A 114 -0.46 7.60 -16.59
N MET A 115 -1.54 7.31 -15.86
CA MET A 115 -2.56 8.31 -15.52
C MET A 115 -2.02 9.39 -14.58
N ILE A 116 -1.23 9.01 -13.57
CA ILE A 116 -0.55 9.97 -12.69
C ILE A 116 0.42 10.84 -13.47
N SER A 117 1.24 10.23 -14.33
CA SER A 117 2.17 10.97 -15.19
C SER A 117 1.44 11.97 -16.08
N ARG A 118 0.29 11.61 -16.65
CA ARG A 118 -0.51 12.51 -17.49
C ARG A 118 -1.17 13.62 -16.69
N TYR A 119 -1.70 13.33 -15.51
CA TYR A 119 -2.25 14.36 -14.63
C TYR A 119 -1.20 15.41 -14.28
N ASN A 120 0.03 14.98 -13.99
CA ASN A 120 1.14 15.87 -13.66
C ASN A 120 1.65 16.65 -14.90
N ALA A 121 1.48 16.10 -16.10
CA ALA A 121 1.87 16.73 -17.36
C ALA A 121 0.78 17.66 -17.94
N GLY A 122 -0.49 17.41 -17.64
CA GLY A 122 -1.67 18.06 -18.22
C GLY A 122 -1.93 19.51 -17.80
N ASP A 123 -1.03 20.12 -17.04
CA ASP A 123 -1.02 21.55 -16.72
C ASP A 123 0.11 22.31 -17.46
N ALA A 124 0.86 21.61 -18.33
CA ALA A 124 1.91 22.20 -19.16
C ALA A 124 1.44 22.50 -20.60
N ASP A 125 0.18 22.23 -20.92
CA ASP A 125 -0.39 22.34 -22.27
C ASP A 125 -1.86 22.79 -22.19
N ASP A 126 -2.10 23.95 -21.57
CA ASP A 126 -3.35 24.70 -21.76
C ASP A 126 -3.31 25.34 -23.15
N GLY A 127 -4.03 24.72 -24.10
CA GLY A 127 -4.44 25.33 -25.36
C GLY A 127 -5.66 26.24 -25.19
#